data_AF-A0A946SGQ9-F1
#
_entry.id   AF-A0A946SGQ9-F1
#
_cell.length_a   1.000
_cell.length_b   1.000
_cell.length_c   1.000
_cell.angle_alpha   90.00
_cell.angle_beta   90.00
_cell.angle_gamma   90.00
#
_symmetry.space_group_name_H-M   'P 1'
#
loop_
_entity.id
_entity.type
_entity.pdbx_description
1 polymer ?
#
loop_
_entity_poly.entity_id
_entity_poly.type
_entity_poly.pdbx_seq_one_letter_code
_entity_poly.pdbx_strand_id
1 'polypeptide(L)' 'MSEEQYKLYQDQLIECFSKININKGDTIYLTGNISKLGRVRLSKNQKIQGLHHALLAKIGKESTIFSPA' A
#
# COMPACT_ATOMS: atom_id res chain seq x y z
N MET A 1 -17.43 7.17 -5.18
CA MET A 1 -16.89 6.06 -4.35
C MET A 1 -17.03 6.46 -2.91
N SER A 2 -17.55 5.61 -2.02
CA SER A 2 -17.68 5.96 -0.61
C SER A 2 -16.33 5.89 0.09
N GLU A 3 -16.12 6.74 1.10
CA GLU A 3 -14.91 6.72 1.94
C GLU A 3 -14.68 5.33 2.58
N GLU A 4 -15.76 4.62 2.89
CA GLU A 4 -15.73 3.26 3.42
C GLU A 4 -14.99 2.26 2.51
N GLN A 5 -15.20 2.34 1.20
CA GLN A 5 -14.52 1.45 0.24
C GLN A 5 -13.02 1.72 0.17
N TYR A 6 -12.63 2.99 0.29
CA TYR A 6 -11.23 3.37 0.32
C TYR A 6 -10.54 2.91 1.61
N LYS A 7 -11.23 3.05 2.75
CA LYS A 7 -10.74 2.58 4.04
C LYS A 7 -10.56 1.05 4.05
N LEU A 8 -11.57 0.30 3.59
CA LEU A 8 -11.49 -1.16 3.47
C LEU A 8 -10.30 -1.60 2.60
N TYR A 9 -10.06 -0.90 1.49
CA TYR A 9 -8.91 -1.15 0.63
C TYR A 9 -7.57 -0.99 1.38
N GLN A 10 -7.43 0.06 2.20
CA GLN A 10 -6.22 0.27 3.00
C GLN A 10 -6.04 -0.81 4.08
N ASP A 11 -7.11 -1.17 4.78
CA ASP A 11 -7.06 -2.17 5.84
C ASP A 11 -6.64 -3.55 5.29
N GLN A 12 -7.18 -3.94 4.12
CA GLN A 12 -6.80 -5.17 3.43
C GLN A 12 -5.35 -5.18 2.97
N LEU A 13 -4.80 -4.04 2.55
CA LEU A 13 -3.39 -3.92 2.21
C LEU A 13 -2.49 -4.10 3.43
N ILE A 14 -2.82 -3.48 4.56
CA ILE A 14 -2.07 -3.62 5.82
C ILE A 14 -2.07 -5.08 6.29
N GLU A 15 -3.21 -5.78 6.16
CA GLU A 15 -3.30 -7.21 6.44
C GLU A 15 -2.38 -8.01 5.51
N CYS A 16 -2.40 -7.73 4.20
CA CYS A 16 -1.52 -8.39 3.24
C CYS A 16 -0.03 -8.17 3.56
N PHE A 17 0.36 -6.94 3.88
CA PHE A 17 1.73 -6.60 4.26
C PHE A 17 2.18 -7.35 5.51
N SER A 18 1.27 -7.54 6.47
CA SER A 18 1.54 -8.33 7.67
C SER A 18 1.78 -9.80 7.34
N LYS A 19 1.03 -10.38 6.39
CA LYS A 19 1.21 -11.78 5.95
C LYS A 19 2.52 -12.02 5.21
N ILE A 20 3.09 -11.00 4.59
CA ILE A 20 4.40 -11.06 3.92
C ILE A 20 5.56 -10.54 4.79
N ASN A 21 5.34 -10.39 6.10
CA ASN A 21 6.34 -9.98 7.09
C ASN A 21 6.98 -8.61 6.84
N ILE A 22 6.24 -7.67 6.23
CA ILE A 22 6.63 -6.26 6.26
C ILE A 22 6.34 -5.73 7.67
N ASN A 23 7.36 -5.20 8.33
CA ASN A 23 7.33 -4.77 9.71
C ASN A 23 7.81 -3.33 9.89
N LYS A 24 7.56 -2.79 11.08
CA LYS A 24 7.98 -1.44 11.45
C LYS A 24 9.51 -1.32 11.41
N GLY A 25 10.00 -0.25 10.78
CA GLY A 25 11.44 0.01 10.63
C GLY A 25 12.08 -0.67 9.43
N ASP A 26 11.34 -1.45 8.65
CA ASP A 26 11.88 -2.07 7.44
C ASP A 26 12.25 -1.02 6.39
N THR A 27 13.34 -1.28 5.69
CA THR A 27 13.68 -0.57 4.45
C THR A 27 13.13 -1.36 3.28
N ILE A 28 12.27 -0.74 2.47
CA ILE A 28 11.55 -1.43 1.39
C ILE A 28 11.96 -0.86 0.04
N TYR A 29 12.33 -1.77 -0.86
CA TYR A 29 12.42 -1.49 -2.30
C TYR A 29 11.13 -1.98 -2.98
N LEU A 30 10.35 -1.06 -3.54
CA LEU A 30 9.06 -1.34 -4.15
C LEU A 30 9.15 -1.23 -5.67
N THR A 31 8.69 -2.28 -6.35
CA THR A 31 8.39 -2.24 -7.79
C THR A 31 7.03 -2.89 -8.01
N GLY A 32 6.33 -2.53 -9.09
CA GLY A 32 5.08 -3.19 -9.39
C GLY A 32 4.31 -2.62 -10.55
N ASN A 33 3.35 -3.42 -11.03
CA ASN A 33 2.39 -3.00 -12.04
C ASN A 33 1.00 -2.81 -11.41
N ILE A 34 0.58 -1.56 -11.26
CA ILE A 34 -0.69 -1.20 -10.63
C ILE A 34 -1.92 -1.76 -11.38
N SER A 35 -1.80 -2.05 -12.69
CA SER A 35 -2.92 -2.64 -13.45
C SER A 35 -3.18 -4.10 -13.05
N LYS A 36 -2.17 -4.79 -12.51
CA LYS A 36 -2.29 -6.16 -12.01
C LYS A 36 -2.85 -6.25 -10.58
N LEU A 37 -3.03 -5.11 -9.90
CA LEU A 37 -3.58 -5.05 -8.55
C LEU A 37 -5.10 -5.26 -8.55
N GLY A 38 -5.51 -6.51 -8.80
CA GLY A 38 -6.87 -7.04 -8.67
C GLY A 38 -7.99 -6.22 -9.35
N ARG A 39 -9.24 -6.66 -9.15
CA ARG A 39 -10.43 -5.87 -9.55
C ARG A 39 -10.79 -4.85 -8.46
N VAL A 40 -9.86 -3.96 -8.13
CA VAL A 40 -10.13 -2.83 -7.24
C VAL A 40 -10.79 -1.71 -8.04
N ARG A 41 -12.04 -1.36 -7.73
CA ARG A 41 -12.83 -0.29 -8.38
C ARG A 41 -12.38 1.11 -7.93
N LEU A 42 -11.08 1.38 -7.92
CA LEU A 42 -10.48 2.67 -7.61
C LEU A 42 -9.72 3.21 -8.82
N SER A 43 -9.61 4.53 -8.92
CA SER A 43 -8.75 5.14 -9.93
C SER A 43 -7.29 4.75 -9.70
N LYS A 44 -6.45 4.82 -10.75
CA LYS A 44 -5.02 4.51 -10.65
C LYS A 44 -4.35 5.30 -9.51
N ASN A 45 -4.65 6.60 -9.40
CA ASN A 45 -4.07 7.48 -8.39
C ASN A 45 -4.52 7.10 -6.98
N GLN A 46 -5.81 6.78 -6.80
CA GLN A 46 -6.32 6.30 -5.51
C GLN A 46 -5.65 4.99 -5.07
N LYS A 47 -5.42 4.07 -6.01
CA LYS A 47 -4.70 2.81 -5.69
C LYS A 47 -3.29 3.08 -5.21
N ILE A 48 -2.55 3.95 -5.92
CA ILE A 48 -1.18 4.33 -5.58
C ILE A 48 -1.13 5.02 -4.21
N GLN A 49 -2.01 5.98 -3.97
CA GLN A 49 -2.08 6.68 -2.69
C GLN A 49 -2.42 5.73 -1.54
N GLY A 50 -3.38 4.83 -1.72
CA GLY A 50 -3.74 3.87 -0.68
C GLY A 50 -2.63 2.86 -0.39
N LEU A 51 -1.89 2.41 -1.42
CA LEU A 51 -0.68 1.59 -1.25
C LEU A 51 0.39 2.33 -0.45
N HIS A 52 0.69 3.56 -0.84
CA HIS A 52 1.68 4.40 -0.17
C HIS A 52 1.31 4.65 1.30
N HIS A 53 0.04 5.02 1.57
CA HIS A 53 -0.45 5.24 2.93
C HIS A 53 -0.44 3.96 3.77
N ALA A 54 -0.88 2.83 3.22
CA ALA A 54 -0.88 1.55 3.92
C ALA A 54 0.55 1.09 4.23
N LEU A 55 1.49 1.29 3.31
CA LEU A 55 2.91 1.02 3.55
C LEU A 55 3.42 1.90 4.69
N LEU A 56 3.32 3.23 4.58
CA LEU A 56 3.77 4.16 5.63
C LEU A 56 3.16 3.87 7.00
N ALA A 57 1.88 3.50 7.05
CA ALA A 57 1.21 3.09 8.28
C ALA A 57 1.83 1.82 8.88
N LYS A 58 2.31 0.90 8.04
CA LYS A 58 2.92 -0.37 8.46
C LYS A 58 4.40 -0.22 8.85
N ILE A 59 5.20 0.44 8.03
CA ILE A 59 6.66 0.56 8.25
C ILE A 59 7.05 1.73 9.16
N GLY A 60 6.18 2.73 9.31
CA GLY A 60 6.39 3.89 10.19
C GLY A 60 7.22 5.01 9.56
N LYS A 61 7.28 6.16 10.24
CA LYS A 61 7.91 7.39 9.73
C LYS A 61 9.44 7.35 9.61
N GLU A 62 10.08 6.46 10.36
CA GLU A 62 11.54 6.27 10.36
C GLU A 62 12.03 5.33 9.23
N SER A 63 11.11 4.84 8.41
CA SER A 63 11.41 3.90 7.34
C SER A 63 11.83 4.61 6.06
N THR A 64 12.36 3.83 5.11
CA THR A 64 12.68 4.32 3.77
C THR A 64 11.98 3.47 2.71
N ILE A 65 11.33 4.14 1.76
CA ILE A 65 10.73 3.53 0.57
C ILE A 65 11.55 3.96 -0.64
N PHE A 66 12.08 2.98 -1.37
CA PHE A 66 12.73 3.20 -2.66
C PHE A 66 11.81 2.70 -3.78
N SER A 67 11.60 3.51 -4.80
CA SER A 67 10.91 3.12 -6.04
C SER A 67 11.77 3.54 -7.24
N PRO A 68 11.96 2.67 -8.24
CA PRO A 68 12.54 3.10 -9.51
C PRO A 68 11.61 4.12 -10.19
N ALA A 69 12.21 5.02 -10.98
CA ALA A 69 11.51 6.05 -11.76
C ALA A 69 10.74 5.45 -12.94
#